data_AF-A0A257A5Q2-F1
#
_entry.id   AF-A0A257A5Q2-F1
#
_cell.length_a   1.000
_cell.length_b   1.000
_cell.length_c   1.000
_cell.angle_alpha   90.00
_cell.angle_beta   90.00
_cell.angle_gamma   90.00
#
_symmetry.space_group_name_H-M   'P 1'
#
loop_
_entity.id
_entity.type
_entity.pdbx_description
1 polymer ?
#
loop_
_entity_poly.entity_id
_entity_poly.type
_entity_poly.pdbx_seq_one_letter_code
_entity_poly.pdbx_strand_id
1 'polypeptide(L)'
;MGYPMGDEKIDEVIEEIVKEGRRKIIGEDILGEFQECPSCHHLIPINAKYCPYCFEILDEDVDMKFIIKELIDKLNYLARIATSRDIYVPALIDNIKTAKGYIKKGDLLTGHRLLQDSYIDLMYRITNSIIEEARRYRVLLKANPEARENFKKLENLAEEWDIEGAIKILLELEADYEDFSRALQNFLEELERAERAIGIAEDFGINTSIAVETIDMAKDEADNRNYKKARELLQNAFLPLKSDIERCMNETLDSIKNSVENIVYRDEITAKKIIKLLNELKFYWKEGNLITVLEKLEELKGEL
;
A
#
# COMPACT_ATOMS: atom_id res chain seq x y z
N MET A 1 39.63 -7.24 -4.85
CA MET A 1 39.01 -6.75 -6.10
C MET A 1 37.92 -7.73 -6.46
N GLY A 2 36.69 -7.43 -6.03
CA GLY A 2 35.52 -8.26 -6.29
C GLY A 2 34.87 -7.81 -7.60
N TYR A 3 34.46 -8.78 -8.41
CA TYR A 3 33.49 -8.56 -9.48
C TYR A 3 32.10 -8.88 -8.93
N PRO A 4 31.11 -7.98 -9.08
CA PRO A 4 29.71 -8.27 -8.79
C PRO A 4 29.17 -9.12 -9.94
N MET A 5 28.66 -10.32 -9.65
CA MET A 5 27.72 -10.97 -10.56
C MET A 5 26.32 -10.56 -10.08
N GLY A 6 25.60 -9.86 -10.96
CA GLY A 6 24.32 -9.23 -10.67
C GLY A 6 23.19 -10.22 -10.39
N ASP A 7 22.21 -9.74 -9.65
CA ASP A 7 21.01 -10.45 -9.20
C ASP A 7 20.22 -11.08 -10.37
N GLU A 8 20.35 -10.54 -11.59
CA GLU A 8 19.77 -11.09 -12.83
C GLU A 8 20.21 -12.54 -13.13
N LYS A 9 21.43 -12.93 -12.75
CA LYS A 9 21.90 -14.32 -12.94
C LYS A 9 21.36 -15.30 -11.92
N ILE A 10 20.93 -14.83 -10.74
CA ILE A 10 20.36 -15.69 -9.71
C ILE A 10 18.90 -15.99 -10.06
N ASP A 11 18.16 -15.00 -10.55
CA ASP A 11 16.79 -15.18 -11.02
C ASP A 11 16.71 -16.08 -12.26
N GLU A 12 17.65 -15.96 -13.21
CA GLU A 12 17.75 -16.91 -14.34
C GLU A 12 18.06 -18.34 -13.88
N VAL A 13 18.95 -18.51 -12.90
CA VAL A 13 19.30 -19.82 -12.34
C VAL A 13 18.13 -20.43 -11.55
N ILE A 14 17.35 -19.61 -10.83
CA ILE A 14 16.15 -20.06 -10.11
C ILE A 14 15.05 -20.42 -11.10
N GLU A 15 14.82 -19.63 -12.16
CA GLU A 15 13.88 -19.98 -13.22
C GLU A 15 14.30 -21.26 -13.96
N GLU A 16 15.59 -21.47 -14.23
CA GLU A 16 16.10 -22.72 -14.81
C GLU A 16 15.90 -23.91 -13.86
N ILE A 17 16.15 -23.75 -12.56
CA ILE A 17 15.94 -24.82 -11.56
C ILE A 17 14.43 -25.13 -11.39
N VAL A 18 13.55 -24.12 -11.44
CA VAL A 18 12.09 -24.30 -11.37
C VAL A 18 11.54 -24.90 -12.67
N LYS A 19 12.07 -24.49 -13.84
CA LYS A 19 11.75 -25.10 -15.14
C LYS A 19 12.28 -26.53 -15.23
N GLU A 20 13.50 -26.82 -14.78
CA GLU A 20 14.05 -28.18 -14.70
C GLU A 20 13.33 -29.03 -13.64
N GLY A 21 12.90 -28.45 -12.53
CA GLY A 21 12.06 -29.10 -11.53
C GLY A 21 10.69 -29.48 -12.11
N ARG A 22 10.03 -28.55 -12.80
CA ARG A 22 8.78 -28.82 -13.53
C ARG A 22 8.98 -29.82 -14.68
N ARG A 23 10.08 -29.76 -15.44
CA ARG A 23 10.41 -30.72 -16.52
C ARG A 23 10.86 -32.10 -16.03
N LYS A 24 11.38 -32.21 -14.81
CA LYS A 24 11.67 -33.53 -14.19
C LYS A 24 10.43 -34.17 -13.58
N ILE A 25 9.46 -33.36 -13.12
CA ILE A 25 8.17 -33.84 -12.61
C ILE A 25 7.19 -34.15 -13.78
N ILE A 26 7.26 -33.35 -14.84
CA ILE A 26 6.50 -33.47 -16.09
C ILE A 26 7.53 -33.82 -17.17
N GLY A 27 7.86 -35.11 -17.33
CA GLY A 27 8.92 -35.57 -18.22
C GLY A 27 8.89 -34.88 -19.60
N GLU A 28 10.07 -34.58 -20.14
CA GLU A 28 10.31 -33.76 -21.34
C GLU A 28 9.71 -34.27 -22.67
N ASP A 29 8.83 -35.27 -22.68
CA ASP A 29 8.24 -35.88 -23.88
C ASP A 29 6.73 -36.18 -23.75
N ILE A 30 5.90 -35.27 -23.23
CA ILE A 30 4.45 -35.51 -23.12
C ILE A 30 3.64 -34.48 -23.92
N LEU A 31 3.62 -34.67 -25.25
CA LEU A 31 2.40 -34.47 -26.05
C LEU A 31 1.38 -35.55 -25.69
N GLY A 32 0.99 -35.63 -24.42
CA GLY A 32 0.12 -36.67 -23.90
C GLY A 32 -1.23 -36.15 -23.48
N GLU A 33 -2.17 -37.07 -23.36
CA GLU A 33 -3.50 -36.81 -22.84
C GLU A 33 -3.40 -36.32 -21.39
N PHE A 34 -4.16 -35.27 -21.08
CA PHE A 34 -4.32 -34.75 -19.73
C PHE A 34 -5.63 -35.27 -19.15
N GLN A 35 -5.63 -35.55 -17.85
CA GLN A 35 -6.82 -35.85 -17.08
C GLN A 35 -7.00 -34.84 -15.97
N GLU A 36 -8.24 -34.68 -15.53
CA GLU A 36 -8.58 -33.84 -14.38
C GLU A 36 -8.36 -34.64 -13.10
N CYS A 37 -7.65 -34.07 -12.12
CA CYS A 37 -7.44 -34.72 -10.84
C CYS A 37 -8.78 -34.89 -10.10
N PRO A 38 -9.12 -36.10 -9.61
CA PRO A 38 -10.42 -36.35 -8.97
C PRO A 38 -10.60 -35.63 -7.61
N SER A 39 -9.51 -35.16 -7.00
CA SER A 39 -9.54 -34.46 -5.71
C SER A 39 -9.53 -32.93 -5.88
N CYS A 40 -8.63 -32.38 -6.68
CA CYS A 40 -8.43 -30.94 -6.79
C CYS A 40 -8.74 -30.33 -8.16
N HIS A 41 -9.26 -31.12 -9.11
CA HIS A 41 -9.70 -30.66 -10.43
C HIS A 41 -8.62 -30.03 -11.33
N HIS A 42 -7.35 -30.11 -10.94
CA HIS A 42 -6.24 -29.64 -11.77
C HIS A 42 -5.94 -30.61 -12.90
N LEU A 43 -5.57 -30.08 -14.08
CA LEU A 43 -5.12 -30.89 -15.22
C LEU A 43 -3.74 -31.47 -14.93
N ILE A 44 -3.62 -32.79 -15.04
CA ILE A 44 -2.40 -33.55 -14.79
C ILE A 44 -2.15 -34.56 -15.92
N PRO A 45 -0.90 -34.97 -16.17
CA PRO A 45 -0.60 -36.01 -17.13
C PRO A 45 -1.37 -37.31 -16.82
N ILE A 46 -1.91 -38.01 -17.83
CA ILE A 46 -2.68 -39.25 -17.63
C ILE A 46 -1.86 -40.37 -16.98
N ASN A 47 -0.53 -40.33 -17.14
CA ASN A 47 0.43 -41.28 -16.57
C ASN A 47 1.01 -40.82 -15.22
N ALA A 48 0.51 -39.73 -14.64
CA ALA A 48 0.95 -39.28 -13.33
C ALA A 48 0.54 -40.30 -12.25
N LYS A 49 1.50 -40.75 -11.45
CA LYS A 49 1.25 -41.67 -10.32
C LYS A 49 0.59 -40.99 -9.12
N TYR A 50 0.72 -39.67 -9.04
CA TYR A 50 0.09 -38.82 -8.03
C TYR A 50 -0.13 -37.42 -8.59
N CYS A 51 -1.06 -36.67 -8.02
CA CYS A 51 -1.28 -35.28 -8.37
C CYS A 51 -0.18 -34.39 -7.73
N PRO A 52 0.60 -33.62 -8.50
CA PRO A 52 1.63 -32.74 -7.93
C PRO A 52 1.06 -31.50 -7.22
N TYR A 53 -0.24 -31.20 -7.42
CA TYR A 53 -0.91 -30.04 -6.83
C TYR A 53 -1.52 -30.36 -5.47
N CYS A 54 -2.20 -31.50 -5.33
CA CYS A 54 -2.89 -31.89 -4.10
C CYS A 54 -2.37 -33.16 -3.45
N PHE A 55 -1.36 -33.81 -4.02
CA PHE A 55 -0.77 -35.06 -3.54
C PHE A 55 -1.70 -36.29 -3.56
N GLU A 56 -2.81 -36.24 -4.29
CA GLU A 56 -3.70 -37.41 -4.48
C GLU A 56 -2.95 -38.58 -5.13
N ILE A 57 -3.10 -39.78 -4.59
CA ILE A 57 -2.49 -40.99 -5.16
C ILE A 57 -3.37 -41.53 -6.29
N LEU A 58 -2.79 -41.73 -7.46
CA LEU A 58 -3.52 -42.16 -8.67
C LEU A 58 -3.11 -43.58 -9.10
N ASP A 59 -1.97 -44.06 -8.61
CA ASP A 59 -1.40 -45.38 -8.90
C ASP A 59 -0.86 -46.01 -7.61
N GLU A 60 -1.09 -47.31 -7.44
CA GLU A 60 -0.65 -48.09 -6.29
C GLU A 60 0.87 -48.30 -6.27
N ASP A 61 1.55 -48.23 -7.43
CA ASP A 61 3.00 -48.41 -7.58
C ASP A 61 3.83 -47.14 -7.30
N VAL A 62 3.34 -46.27 -6.42
CA VAL A 62 3.97 -45.00 -6.09
C VAL A 62 4.85 -45.10 -4.83
N ASP A 63 5.98 -44.37 -4.82
CA ASP A 63 6.81 -44.28 -3.62
C ASP A 63 6.13 -43.38 -2.58
N MET A 64 5.30 -44.00 -1.73
CA MET A 64 4.58 -43.32 -0.66
C MET A 64 5.51 -42.59 0.32
N LYS A 65 6.72 -43.11 0.57
CA LYS A 65 7.67 -42.45 1.48
C LYS A 65 8.18 -41.14 0.89
N PHE A 66 8.45 -41.14 -0.42
CA PHE A 66 8.82 -39.94 -1.15
C PHE A 66 7.70 -38.89 -1.11
N ILE A 67 6.46 -39.28 -1.44
CA ILE A 67 5.31 -38.36 -1.46
C ILE A 67 5.04 -37.76 -0.07
N ILE A 68 5.06 -38.58 0.98
CA ILE A 68 4.85 -38.12 2.36
C ILE A 68 5.92 -37.08 2.74
N LYS A 69 7.18 -37.29 2.32
CA LYS A 69 8.26 -36.34 2.59
C LYS A 69 8.00 -34.99 1.90
N GLU A 70 7.72 -35.00 0.60
CA GLU A 70 7.41 -33.79 -0.17
C GLU A 70 6.22 -33.03 0.42
N LEU A 71 5.17 -33.74 0.81
CA LEU A 71 3.97 -33.18 1.43
C LEU A 71 4.27 -32.54 2.79
N ILE A 72 5.12 -33.17 3.62
CA ILE A 72 5.57 -32.59 4.89
C ILE A 72 6.38 -31.31 4.66
N ASP A 73 7.27 -31.30 3.67
CA ASP A 73 8.09 -30.12 3.35
C ASP A 73 7.21 -28.95 2.89
N LYS A 74 6.21 -29.21 2.04
CA LYS A 74 5.19 -28.22 1.65
C LYS A 74 4.35 -27.74 2.83
N LEU A 75 3.87 -28.63 3.69
CA LEU A 75 3.13 -28.27 4.90
C LEU A 75 3.95 -27.38 5.84
N ASN A 76 5.23 -27.69 6.04
CA ASN A 76 6.12 -26.88 6.86
C ASN A 76 6.30 -25.47 6.28
N TYR A 77 6.41 -25.37 4.96
CA TYR A 77 6.49 -24.08 4.26
C TYR A 77 5.21 -23.26 4.46
N LEU A 78 4.04 -23.84 4.17
CA LEU A 78 2.76 -23.18 4.34
C LEU A 78 2.49 -22.80 5.81
N ALA A 79 2.90 -23.60 6.77
CA ALA A 79 2.77 -23.27 8.19
C ALA A 79 3.55 -22.01 8.58
N ARG A 80 4.72 -21.76 7.95
CA ARG A 80 5.47 -20.51 8.16
C ARG A 80 4.71 -19.31 7.62
N ILE A 81 4.14 -19.44 6.42
CA ILE A 81 3.29 -18.39 5.82
C ILE A 81 2.06 -18.12 6.70
N ALA A 82 1.37 -19.18 7.14
CA ALA A 82 0.22 -19.05 8.02
C ALA A 82 0.59 -18.33 9.33
N THR A 83 1.75 -18.66 9.91
CA THR A 83 2.22 -18.02 11.15
C THR A 83 2.56 -16.54 10.92
N SER A 84 3.27 -16.21 9.84
CA SER A 84 3.65 -14.81 9.56
C SER A 84 2.44 -13.92 9.25
N ARG A 85 1.31 -14.53 8.87
CA ARG A 85 0.04 -13.86 8.54
C ARG A 85 -1.06 -14.07 9.59
N ASP A 86 -0.70 -14.55 10.78
CA ASP A 86 -1.62 -14.80 11.91
C ASP A 86 -2.87 -15.63 11.53
N ILE A 87 -2.69 -16.61 10.64
CA ILE A 87 -3.75 -17.52 10.22
C ILE A 87 -3.84 -18.66 11.23
N TYR A 88 -4.96 -18.69 11.96
CA TYR A 88 -5.22 -19.70 12.98
C TYR A 88 -5.54 -21.08 12.37
N VAL A 89 -4.70 -22.08 12.69
CA VAL A 89 -4.84 -23.47 12.21
C VAL A 89 -4.63 -24.53 13.31
N PRO A 90 -5.60 -24.72 14.22
CA PRO A 90 -5.45 -25.62 15.37
C PRO A 90 -5.59 -27.08 14.98
N ALA A 91 -6.59 -27.38 14.14
CA ALA A 91 -6.90 -28.73 13.67
C ALA A 91 -5.75 -29.32 12.84
N LEU A 92 -4.97 -28.46 12.16
CA LEU A 92 -3.81 -28.84 11.37
C LEU A 92 -2.73 -29.53 12.23
N ILE A 93 -2.42 -28.97 13.40
CA ILE A 93 -1.37 -29.50 14.28
C ILE A 93 -1.74 -30.90 14.77
N ASP A 94 -3.00 -31.11 15.14
CA ASP A 94 -3.48 -32.39 15.64
C ASP A 94 -3.60 -33.44 14.53
N ASN A 95 -4.01 -33.04 13.32
CA ASN A 95 -4.01 -33.91 12.15
C ASN A 95 -2.58 -34.34 11.77
N ILE A 96 -1.61 -33.41 11.76
CA ILE A 96 -0.19 -33.72 11.49
C ILE A 96 0.38 -34.67 12.56
N LYS A 97 0.06 -34.47 13.84
CA LYS A 97 0.49 -35.39 14.92
C LYS A 97 -0.10 -36.78 14.72
N THR A 98 -1.39 -36.85 14.40
CA THR A 98 -2.10 -38.11 14.17
C THR A 98 -1.53 -38.85 12.97
N ALA A 99 -1.30 -38.15 11.85
CA ALA A 99 -0.67 -38.68 10.66
C ALA A 99 0.72 -39.28 10.96
N LYS A 100 1.56 -38.55 11.70
CA LYS A 100 2.87 -39.06 12.15
C LYS A 100 2.75 -40.34 12.98
N GLY A 101 1.67 -40.49 13.76
CA GLY A 101 1.36 -41.71 14.51
C GLY A 101 1.10 -42.91 13.60
N TYR A 102 0.31 -42.75 12.54
CA TYR A 102 0.04 -43.80 11.55
C TYR A 102 1.31 -44.18 10.76
N ILE A 103 2.05 -43.18 10.29
CA ILE A 103 3.30 -43.38 9.53
C ILE A 103 4.31 -44.20 10.35
N LYS A 104 4.48 -43.89 11.65
CA LYS A 104 5.38 -44.64 12.54
C LYS A 104 4.97 -46.11 12.74
N LYS A 105 3.68 -46.42 12.60
CA LYS A 105 3.14 -47.78 12.71
C LYS A 105 3.17 -48.54 11.37
N GLY A 106 3.65 -47.91 10.30
CA GLY A 106 3.71 -48.50 8.95
C GLY A 106 2.45 -48.28 8.11
N ASP A 107 1.42 -47.61 8.64
CA ASP A 107 0.22 -47.25 7.89
C ASP A 107 0.44 -45.93 7.12
N LEU A 108 1.13 -46.05 5.98
CA LEU A 108 1.53 -44.90 5.16
C LEU A 108 0.35 -44.24 4.47
N LEU A 109 -0.65 -45.00 4.02
CA LEU A 109 -1.79 -44.46 3.27
C LEU A 109 -2.70 -43.62 4.16
N THR A 110 -3.05 -44.11 5.35
CA THR A 110 -3.85 -43.32 6.31
C THR A 110 -3.07 -42.07 6.75
N GLY A 111 -1.77 -42.22 6.99
CA GLY A 111 -0.89 -41.10 7.32
C GLY A 111 -0.82 -40.04 6.22
N HIS A 112 -0.67 -40.47 4.97
CA HIS A 112 -0.67 -39.59 3.79
C HIS A 112 -1.98 -38.83 3.64
N ARG A 113 -3.13 -39.51 3.69
CA ARG A 113 -4.45 -38.86 3.55
C ARG A 113 -4.67 -37.76 4.58
N LEU A 114 -4.33 -38.01 5.84
CA LEU A 114 -4.43 -36.99 6.90
C LEU A 114 -3.53 -35.77 6.64
N LEU A 115 -2.33 -35.98 6.08
CA LEU A 115 -1.45 -34.87 5.68
C LEU A 115 -1.99 -34.14 4.45
N GLN A 116 -2.59 -34.87 3.51
CA GLN A 116 -3.16 -34.34 2.29
C GLN A 116 -4.34 -33.40 2.59
N ASP A 117 -5.28 -33.88 3.41
CA ASP A 117 -6.43 -33.10 3.89
C ASP A 117 -5.96 -31.82 4.61
N SER A 118 -4.94 -31.97 5.45
CA SER A 118 -4.30 -30.86 6.16
C SER A 118 -3.68 -29.84 5.20
N TYR A 119 -3.03 -30.31 4.14
CA TYR A 119 -2.43 -29.46 3.12
C TYR A 119 -3.50 -28.68 2.35
N ILE A 120 -4.55 -29.36 1.90
CA ILE A 120 -5.66 -28.74 1.17
C ILE A 120 -6.37 -27.67 2.04
N ASP A 121 -6.71 -27.99 3.30
CA ASP A 121 -7.34 -27.02 4.21
C ASP A 121 -6.44 -25.78 4.43
N LEU A 122 -5.14 -25.99 4.63
CA LEU A 122 -4.19 -24.90 4.82
C LEU A 122 -4.06 -24.02 3.57
N MET A 123 -4.00 -24.64 2.38
CA MET A 123 -3.99 -23.94 1.10
C MET A 123 -5.23 -23.05 0.93
N TYR A 124 -6.43 -23.59 1.19
CA TYR A 124 -7.67 -22.81 1.13
C TYR A 124 -7.70 -21.66 2.14
N ARG A 125 -7.18 -21.85 3.35
CA ARG A 125 -7.14 -20.77 4.36
C ARG A 125 -6.18 -19.66 3.95
N ILE A 126 -4.99 -20.01 3.46
CA ILE A 126 -3.98 -19.03 3.04
C ILE A 126 -4.47 -18.25 1.83
N THR A 127 -4.97 -18.91 0.79
CA THR A 127 -5.52 -18.27 -0.41
C THR A 127 -6.64 -17.28 -0.06
N ASN A 128 -7.63 -17.71 0.72
CA ASN A 128 -8.71 -16.83 1.16
C ASN A 128 -8.22 -15.65 1.98
N SER A 129 -7.27 -15.86 2.89
CA SER A 129 -6.67 -14.77 3.68
C SER A 129 -5.95 -13.75 2.80
N ILE A 130 -5.18 -14.20 1.79
CA ILE A 130 -4.50 -13.32 0.83
C ILE A 130 -5.52 -12.48 0.04
N ILE A 131 -6.58 -13.11 -0.47
CA ILE A 131 -7.63 -12.42 -1.23
C ILE A 131 -8.36 -11.41 -0.35
N GLU A 132 -8.74 -11.78 0.88
CA GLU A 132 -9.41 -10.87 1.81
C GLU A 132 -8.54 -9.68 2.21
N GLU A 133 -7.24 -9.90 2.42
CA GLU A 133 -6.31 -8.80 2.68
C GLU A 133 -6.23 -7.86 1.47
N ALA A 134 -6.07 -8.41 0.27
CA ALA A 134 -6.04 -7.63 -0.97
C ALA A 134 -7.34 -6.80 -1.17
N ARG A 135 -8.50 -7.34 -0.78
CA ARG A 135 -9.80 -6.64 -0.81
C ARG A 135 -9.85 -5.41 0.10
N ARG A 136 -9.05 -5.35 1.17
CA ARG A 136 -8.98 -4.15 2.04
C ARG A 136 -8.48 -2.92 1.28
N TYR A 137 -7.67 -3.11 0.24
CA TYR A 137 -7.21 -2.04 -0.64
C TYR A 137 -8.25 -1.58 -1.67
N ARG A 138 -9.54 -1.85 -1.45
CA ARG A 138 -10.67 -1.44 -2.33
C ARG A 138 -10.62 0.00 -2.83
N VAL A 139 -10.08 0.91 -2.02
CA VAL A 139 -9.96 2.34 -2.37
C VAL A 139 -8.93 2.52 -3.48
N LEU A 140 -7.76 1.89 -3.36
CA LEU A 140 -6.75 1.83 -4.42
C LEU A 140 -7.29 1.10 -5.66
N LEU A 141 -7.94 -0.05 -5.49
CA LEU A 141 -8.49 -0.82 -6.61
C LEU A 141 -9.52 -0.03 -7.43
N LYS A 142 -10.32 0.83 -6.80
CA LYS A 142 -11.23 1.73 -7.53
C LYS A 142 -10.47 2.82 -8.29
N ALA A 143 -9.36 3.29 -7.73
CA ALA A 143 -8.54 4.37 -8.27
C ALA A 143 -7.68 3.96 -9.46
N ASN A 144 -7.03 2.81 -9.34
CA ASN A 144 -5.91 2.45 -10.19
C ASN A 144 -6.25 1.21 -11.05
N PRO A 145 -6.36 1.35 -12.38
CA PRO A 145 -6.57 0.22 -13.29
C PRO A 145 -5.48 -0.85 -13.20
N GLU A 146 -4.23 -0.47 -12.97
CA GLU A 146 -3.10 -1.40 -12.84
C GLU A 146 -3.23 -2.22 -11.55
N ALA A 147 -3.60 -1.58 -10.44
CA ALA A 147 -3.88 -2.29 -9.19
C ALA A 147 -5.05 -3.29 -9.34
N ARG A 148 -6.06 -2.99 -10.18
CA ARG A 148 -7.14 -3.97 -10.49
C ARG A 148 -6.62 -5.15 -11.27
N GLU A 149 -5.77 -4.92 -12.26
CA GLU A 149 -5.17 -6.00 -13.05
C GLU A 149 -4.28 -6.88 -12.17
N ASN A 150 -3.51 -6.28 -11.26
CA ASN A 150 -2.72 -7.02 -10.27
C ASN A 150 -3.61 -7.80 -9.30
N PHE A 151 -4.70 -7.21 -8.80
CA PHE A 151 -5.67 -7.94 -7.98
C PHE A 151 -6.25 -9.16 -8.71
N LYS A 152 -6.60 -9.02 -10.00
CA LYS A 152 -7.08 -10.13 -10.82
C LYS A 152 -6.02 -11.22 -11.03
N LYS A 153 -4.76 -10.82 -11.27
CA LYS A 153 -3.63 -11.78 -11.34
C LYS A 153 -3.47 -12.53 -10.02
N LEU A 154 -3.58 -11.84 -8.89
CA LEU A 154 -3.54 -12.45 -7.57
C LEU A 154 -4.68 -13.47 -7.38
N GLU A 155 -5.92 -13.13 -7.76
CA GLU A 155 -7.04 -14.07 -7.71
C GLU A 155 -6.77 -15.33 -8.53
N ASN A 156 -6.27 -15.18 -9.77
CA ASN A 156 -5.91 -16.33 -10.61
C ASN A 156 -4.79 -17.18 -9.99
N LEU A 157 -3.73 -16.55 -9.47
CA LEU A 157 -2.62 -17.26 -8.82
C LEU A 157 -3.09 -18.01 -7.57
N ALA A 158 -4.00 -17.40 -6.80
CA ALA A 158 -4.60 -18.04 -5.64
C ALA A 158 -5.49 -19.24 -6.03
N GLU A 159 -6.25 -19.15 -7.13
CA GLU A 159 -7.03 -20.26 -7.68
C GLU A 159 -6.14 -21.41 -8.18
N GLU A 160 -5.02 -21.08 -8.82
CA GLU A 160 -3.99 -22.03 -9.28
C GLU A 160 -3.09 -22.57 -8.16
N TRP A 161 -3.35 -22.17 -6.91
CA TRP A 161 -2.58 -22.57 -5.73
C TRP A 161 -1.10 -22.14 -5.78
N ASP A 162 -0.79 -21.10 -6.56
CA ASP A 162 0.51 -20.41 -6.54
C ASP A 162 0.53 -19.33 -5.45
N ILE A 163 0.73 -19.79 -4.21
CA ILE A 163 0.78 -18.92 -3.03
C ILE A 163 1.94 -17.92 -3.09
N GLU A 164 3.08 -18.31 -3.65
CA GLU A 164 4.27 -17.46 -3.73
C GLU A 164 4.02 -16.28 -4.67
N GLY A 165 3.51 -16.57 -5.87
CA GLY A 165 3.09 -15.54 -6.80
C GLY A 165 2.02 -14.63 -6.21
N ALA A 166 0.98 -15.20 -5.59
CA ALA A 166 -0.11 -14.44 -4.99
C ALA A 166 0.38 -13.51 -3.85
N ILE A 167 1.29 -13.97 -3.00
CA ILE A 167 1.90 -13.15 -1.93
C ILE A 167 2.73 -12.01 -2.53
N LYS A 168 3.52 -12.27 -3.57
CA LYS A 168 4.32 -11.24 -4.22
C LYS A 168 3.44 -10.09 -4.73
N ILE A 169 2.36 -10.42 -5.44
CA ILE A 169 1.41 -9.42 -5.93
C ILE A 169 0.69 -8.70 -4.78
N LEU A 170 0.37 -9.40 -3.69
CA LEU A 170 -0.21 -8.74 -2.52
C LEU A 170 0.73 -7.69 -1.91
N LEU A 171 2.03 -7.98 -1.81
CA LEU A 171 3.02 -7.04 -1.30
C LEU A 171 3.17 -5.82 -2.21
N GLU A 172 3.06 -6.00 -3.53
CA GLU A 172 3.03 -4.89 -4.50
C GLU A 172 1.79 -4.00 -4.29
N LEU A 173 0.61 -4.61 -4.11
CA LEU A 173 -0.63 -3.87 -3.81
C LEU A 173 -0.58 -3.12 -2.47
N GLU A 174 0.07 -3.70 -1.48
CA GLU A 174 0.28 -3.06 -0.17
C GLU A 174 1.17 -1.81 -0.30
N ALA A 175 2.29 -1.92 -1.01
CA ALA A 175 3.18 -0.79 -1.27
C ALA A 175 2.47 0.33 -2.05
N ASP A 176 1.73 -0.02 -3.11
CA ASP A 176 0.94 0.94 -3.88
C ASP A 176 -0.11 1.66 -3.01
N TYR A 177 -0.72 0.93 -2.06
CA TYR A 177 -1.71 1.49 -1.16
C TYR A 177 -1.09 2.47 -0.16
N GLU A 178 0.08 2.15 0.38
CA GLU A 178 0.82 3.06 1.27
C GLU A 178 1.17 4.37 0.56
N ASP A 179 1.68 4.29 -0.67
CA ASP A 179 2.02 5.47 -1.46
C ASP A 179 0.77 6.29 -1.84
N PHE A 180 -0.32 5.62 -2.20
CA PHE A 180 -1.62 6.26 -2.43
C PHE A 180 -2.13 6.99 -1.19
N SER A 181 -2.07 6.34 -0.02
CA SER A 181 -2.50 6.92 1.25
C SER A 181 -1.68 8.15 1.62
N ARG A 182 -0.36 8.09 1.42
CA ARG A 182 0.55 9.22 1.65
C ARG A 182 0.24 10.39 0.69
N ALA A 183 -0.02 10.10 -0.58
CA ALA A 183 -0.38 11.12 -1.57
C ALA A 183 -1.70 11.82 -1.20
N LEU A 184 -2.71 11.07 -0.77
CA LEU A 184 -3.99 11.61 -0.31
C LEU A 184 -3.81 12.51 0.93
N GLN A 185 -3.05 12.06 1.94
CA GLN A 185 -2.80 12.87 3.13
C GLN A 185 -2.12 14.19 2.78
N ASN A 186 -1.07 14.16 1.95
CA ASN A 186 -0.38 15.36 1.50
C ASN A 186 -1.32 16.31 0.74
N PHE A 187 -2.20 15.77 -0.10
CA PHE A 187 -3.21 16.58 -0.81
C PHE A 187 -4.16 17.28 0.18
N LEU A 188 -4.66 16.58 1.19
CA LEU A 188 -5.57 17.15 2.19
C LEU A 188 -4.91 18.28 3.00
N GLU A 189 -3.64 18.10 3.39
CA GLU A 189 -2.88 19.15 4.10
C GLU A 189 -2.64 20.39 3.23
N GLU A 190 -2.34 20.21 1.93
CA GLU A 190 -2.19 21.32 0.99
C GLU A 190 -3.52 22.03 0.71
N LEU A 191 -4.62 21.27 0.61
CA LEU A 191 -5.96 21.82 0.41
C LEU A 191 -6.35 22.73 1.56
N GLU A 192 -6.16 22.27 2.79
CA GLU A 192 -6.47 23.05 4.00
C GLU A 192 -5.63 24.33 4.08
N ARG A 193 -4.37 24.30 3.63
CA ARG A 193 -3.52 25.51 3.53
C ARG A 193 -4.03 26.49 2.48
N ALA A 194 -4.45 25.98 1.31
CA ALA A 194 -4.96 26.81 0.24
C ALA A 194 -6.30 27.48 0.62
N GLU A 195 -7.22 26.74 1.24
CA GLU A 195 -8.50 27.27 1.73
C GLU A 195 -8.30 28.35 2.81
N ARG A 196 -7.36 28.15 3.73
CA ARG A 196 -6.99 29.20 4.71
C ARG A 196 -6.45 30.45 4.02
N ALA A 197 -5.57 30.30 3.03
CA ALA A 197 -5.00 31.45 2.32
C ALA A 197 -6.07 32.28 1.60
N ILE A 198 -7.12 31.64 1.10
CA ILE A 198 -8.29 32.33 0.53
C ILE A 198 -8.95 33.23 1.56
N GLY A 199 -9.26 32.71 2.76
CA GLY A 199 -9.88 33.52 3.82
C GLY A 199 -9.04 34.77 4.18
N ILE A 200 -7.71 34.60 4.28
CA ILE A 200 -6.79 35.72 4.53
C ILE A 200 -6.83 36.74 3.38
N ALA A 201 -6.79 36.26 2.13
CA ALA A 201 -6.82 37.13 0.96
C ALA A 201 -8.13 37.95 0.90
N GLU A 202 -9.26 37.33 1.22
CA GLU A 202 -10.55 38.01 1.32
C GLU A 202 -10.55 39.10 2.40
N ASP A 203 -9.94 38.84 3.56
CA ASP A 203 -9.78 39.84 4.63
C ASP A 203 -8.94 41.06 4.19
N PHE A 204 -7.96 40.85 3.30
CA PHE A 204 -7.19 41.92 2.67
C PHE A 204 -7.88 42.55 1.45
N GLY A 205 -9.09 42.09 1.08
CA GLY A 205 -9.80 42.56 -0.11
C GLY A 205 -9.17 42.13 -1.44
N ILE A 206 -8.33 41.10 -1.42
CA ILE A 206 -7.71 40.50 -2.61
C ILE A 206 -8.75 39.64 -3.33
N ASN A 207 -8.81 39.72 -4.66
CA ASN A 207 -9.72 38.90 -5.44
C ASN A 207 -9.29 37.42 -5.45
N THR A 208 -10.12 36.55 -4.87
CA THR A 208 -9.86 35.11 -4.71
C THR A 208 -10.53 34.23 -5.76
N SER A 209 -11.35 34.78 -6.65
CA SER A 209 -12.17 34.01 -7.61
C SER A 209 -11.41 32.93 -8.38
N ILE A 210 -10.28 33.30 -9.01
CA ILE A 210 -9.44 32.37 -9.77
C ILE A 210 -8.88 31.26 -8.88
N ALA A 211 -8.50 31.58 -7.65
CA ALA A 211 -7.96 30.61 -6.72
C ALA A 211 -9.04 29.64 -6.21
N VAL A 212 -10.24 30.13 -5.92
CA VAL A 212 -11.41 29.29 -5.58
C VAL A 212 -11.71 28.32 -6.71
N GLU A 213 -11.82 28.81 -7.95
CA GLU A 213 -12.05 27.97 -9.13
C GLU A 213 -10.95 26.91 -9.30
N THR A 214 -9.68 27.28 -9.08
CA THR A 214 -8.55 26.35 -9.20
C THR A 214 -8.56 25.29 -8.09
N ILE A 215 -8.98 25.64 -6.86
CA ILE A 215 -9.16 24.68 -5.78
C ILE A 215 -10.31 23.72 -6.08
N ASP A 216 -11.41 24.20 -6.65
CA ASP A 216 -12.54 23.33 -7.03
C ASP A 216 -12.11 22.34 -8.13
N MET A 217 -11.34 22.79 -9.13
CA MET A 217 -10.71 21.89 -10.09
C MET A 217 -9.77 20.87 -9.43
N ALA A 218 -9.04 21.27 -8.37
CA ALA A 218 -8.18 20.36 -7.64
C ALA A 218 -8.99 19.30 -6.87
N LYS A 219 -10.14 19.68 -6.29
CA LYS A 219 -11.08 18.76 -5.64
C LYS A 219 -11.67 17.78 -6.66
N ASP A 220 -12.05 18.26 -7.84
CA ASP A 220 -12.53 17.39 -8.94
C ASP A 220 -11.46 16.39 -9.38
N GLU A 221 -10.21 16.82 -9.54
CA GLU A 221 -9.10 15.90 -9.85
C GLU A 221 -8.85 14.90 -8.71
N ALA A 222 -9.01 15.31 -7.46
CA ALA A 222 -8.88 14.43 -6.29
C ALA A 222 -10.06 13.43 -6.16
N ASP A 223 -11.27 13.83 -6.53
CA ASP A 223 -12.43 12.93 -6.63
C ASP A 223 -12.23 11.89 -7.74
N ASN A 224 -11.56 12.30 -8.82
CA ASN A 224 -11.04 11.42 -9.86
C ASN A 224 -9.71 10.73 -9.46
N ARG A 225 -9.25 10.93 -8.23
CA ARG A 225 -8.10 10.26 -7.58
C ARG A 225 -6.77 10.54 -8.25
N ASN A 226 -6.69 11.62 -9.00
CA ASN A 226 -5.49 12.14 -9.63
C ASN A 226 -4.76 13.11 -8.69
N TYR A 227 -4.28 12.61 -7.54
CA TYR A 227 -3.72 13.48 -6.50
C TYR A 227 -2.47 14.24 -6.93
N LYS A 228 -1.71 13.74 -7.92
CA LYS A 228 -0.57 14.47 -8.46
C LYS A 228 -1.02 15.77 -9.12
N LYS A 229 -1.99 15.69 -10.04
CA LYS A 229 -2.54 16.84 -10.74
C LYS A 229 -3.34 17.74 -9.79
N ALA A 230 -4.08 17.15 -8.86
CA ALA A 230 -4.79 17.89 -7.82
C ALA A 230 -3.83 18.76 -6.98
N ARG A 231 -2.67 18.23 -6.58
CA ARG A 231 -1.64 19.00 -5.87
C ARG A 231 -1.00 20.08 -6.74
N GLU A 232 -0.71 19.80 -8.00
CA GLU A 232 -0.20 20.83 -8.94
C GLU A 232 -1.19 22.00 -9.06
N LEU A 233 -2.50 21.72 -9.12
CA LEU A 233 -3.55 22.75 -9.11
C LEU A 233 -3.57 23.54 -7.80
N LEU A 234 -3.48 22.88 -6.64
CA LEU A 234 -3.40 23.57 -5.35
C LEU A 234 -2.19 24.51 -5.25
N GLN A 235 -1.02 24.07 -5.74
CA GLN A 235 0.17 24.93 -5.76
C GLN A 235 0.00 26.14 -6.68
N ASN A 236 -0.64 25.94 -7.83
CA ASN A 236 -0.96 27.02 -8.77
C ASN A 236 -1.98 28.01 -8.20
N ALA A 237 -2.92 27.56 -7.35
CA ALA A 237 -3.82 28.45 -6.63
C ALA A 237 -3.10 29.24 -5.53
N PHE A 238 -2.22 28.57 -4.77
CA PHE A 238 -1.58 29.14 -3.59
C PHE A 238 -0.48 30.16 -3.91
N LEU A 239 0.38 29.91 -4.91
CA LEU A 239 1.55 30.75 -5.19
C LEU A 239 1.18 32.22 -5.52
N PRO A 240 0.21 32.51 -6.41
CA PRO A 240 -0.21 33.88 -6.68
C PRO A 240 -0.84 34.56 -5.46
N LEU A 241 -1.74 33.84 -4.77
CA LEU A 241 -2.40 34.30 -3.55
C LEU A 241 -1.40 34.74 -2.49
N LYS A 242 -0.39 33.89 -2.22
CA LYS A 242 0.66 34.20 -1.27
C LYS A 242 1.40 35.49 -1.64
N SER A 243 1.75 35.67 -2.91
CA SER A 243 2.45 36.87 -3.37
C SER A 243 1.62 38.15 -3.18
N ASP A 244 0.30 38.08 -3.42
CA ASP A 244 -0.59 39.23 -3.22
C ASP A 244 -0.82 39.53 -1.73
N ILE A 245 -0.97 38.50 -0.89
CA ILE A 245 -1.06 38.67 0.57
C ILE A 245 0.24 39.31 1.10
N GLU A 246 1.41 38.85 0.66
CA GLU A 246 2.71 39.43 1.04
C GLU A 246 2.79 40.92 0.71
N ARG A 247 2.32 41.30 -0.48
CA ARG A 247 2.29 42.68 -0.93
C ARG A 247 1.37 43.54 -0.07
N CYS A 248 0.10 43.15 0.08
CA CYS A 248 -0.88 43.89 0.88
C CYS A 248 -0.45 44.01 2.35
N MET A 249 0.14 42.95 2.91
CA MET A 249 0.64 42.98 4.27
C MET A 249 1.83 43.94 4.41
N ASN A 250 2.79 43.93 3.49
CA ASN A 250 3.91 44.88 3.53
C ASN A 250 3.43 46.34 3.43
N GLU A 251 2.48 46.62 2.53
CA GLU A 251 1.85 47.94 2.40
C GLU A 251 1.15 48.36 3.69
N THR A 252 0.45 47.43 4.34
CA THR A 252 -0.24 47.66 5.62
C THR A 252 0.77 47.93 6.74
N LEU A 253 1.83 47.13 6.84
CA LEU A 253 2.88 47.30 7.85
C LEU A 253 3.62 48.64 7.68
N ASP A 254 3.90 49.06 6.45
CA ASP A 254 4.52 50.36 6.17
C ASP A 254 3.57 51.53 6.51
N SER A 255 2.29 51.40 6.20
CA SER A 255 1.25 52.38 6.58
C SER A 255 1.12 52.52 8.11
N ILE A 256 1.08 51.39 8.82
CA ILE A 256 1.05 51.39 10.29
C ILE A 256 2.34 51.99 10.85
N LYS A 257 3.51 51.64 10.31
CA LYS A 257 4.79 52.22 10.75
C LYS A 257 4.78 53.75 10.64
N ASN A 258 4.35 54.28 9.50
CA ASN A 258 4.22 55.73 9.28
C ASN A 258 3.19 56.36 10.23
N SER A 259 2.11 55.64 10.55
CA SER A 259 1.08 56.10 11.49
C SER A 259 1.57 56.07 12.95
N VAL A 260 2.36 55.06 13.33
CA VAL A 260 2.96 54.93 14.67
C VAL A 260 4.04 55.99 14.88
N GLU A 261 4.84 56.33 13.85
CA GLU A 261 5.75 57.47 13.91
C GLU A 261 5.01 58.78 14.24
N ASN A 262 3.72 58.90 13.89
CA ASN A 262 2.85 60.01 14.30
C ASN A 262 2.20 59.82 15.68
N ILE A 263 1.96 58.58 16.15
CA ILE A 263 1.37 58.27 17.48
C ILE A 263 2.41 58.34 18.61
N VAL A 264 3.70 58.09 18.34
CA VAL A 264 4.80 58.26 19.33
C VAL A 264 4.83 59.68 19.92
N TYR A 265 4.25 60.66 19.24
CA TYR A 265 4.03 62.01 19.76
C TYR A 265 2.91 62.14 20.81
N ARG A 266 2.10 61.11 21.08
CA ARG A 266 0.89 61.16 21.95
C ARG A 266 0.82 60.14 23.10
N ASP A 267 1.25 58.88 22.93
CA ASP A 267 1.26 57.86 24.00
C ASP A 267 2.31 56.76 23.78
N GLU A 268 3.35 56.75 24.62
CA GLU A 268 4.54 55.90 24.49
C GLU A 268 4.28 54.42 24.83
N ILE A 269 3.28 54.11 25.67
CA ILE A 269 3.01 52.73 26.11
C ILE A 269 2.35 51.93 24.99
N THR A 270 1.33 52.53 24.37
CA THR A 270 0.57 51.93 23.25
C THR A 270 1.48 51.77 22.03
N ALA A 271 2.34 52.74 21.74
CA ALA A 271 3.33 52.64 20.65
C ALA A 271 4.31 51.47 20.83
N LYS A 272 4.81 51.23 22.07
CA LYS A 272 5.72 50.10 22.35
C LYS A 272 5.04 48.74 22.15
N LYS A 273 3.76 48.60 22.52
CA LYS A 273 2.98 47.39 22.27
C LYS A 273 2.78 47.14 20.78
N ILE A 274 2.36 48.16 20.02
CA ILE A 274 2.16 48.07 18.57
C ILE A 274 3.47 47.67 17.87
N ILE A 275 4.60 48.29 18.21
CA ILE A 275 5.92 47.93 17.64
C ILE A 275 6.30 46.48 17.96
N LYS A 276 6.01 46.00 19.18
CA LYS A 276 6.26 44.60 19.55
C LYS A 276 5.44 43.64 18.69
N LEU A 277 4.13 43.89 18.53
CA LEU A 277 3.24 43.08 17.71
C LEU A 277 3.67 43.07 16.23
N LEU A 278 4.09 44.23 15.69
CA LEU A 278 4.63 44.33 14.33
C LEU A 278 5.91 43.52 14.13
N ASN A 279 6.79 43.45 15.13
CA ASN A 279 8.01 42.64 15.08
C ASN A 279 7.70 41.13 15.20
N GLU A 280 6.75 40.75 16.05
CA GLU A 280 6.25 39.37 16.15
C GLU A 280 5.62 38.93 14.82
N LEU A 281 4.78 39.77 14.21
CA LEU A 281 4.21 39.54 12.88
C LEU A 281 5.27 39.31 11.81
N LYS A 282 6.28 40.19 11.74
CA LYS A 282 7.40 40.03 10.80
C LYS A 282 8.19 38.75 11.03
N PHE A 283 8.34 38.32 12.29
CA PHE A 283 9.04 37.09 12.64
C PHE A 283 8.25 35.86 12.19
N TYR A 284 7.00 35.71 12.62
CA TYR A 284 6.16 34.55 12.28
C TYR A 284 5.84 34.47 10.80
N TRP A 285 5.77 35.62 10.12
CA TRP A 285 5.66 35.66 8.66
C TRP A 285 6.88 35.05 7.97
N LYS A 286 8.10 35.42 8.40
CA LYS A 286 9.34 34.87 7.84
C LYS A 286 9.48 33.38 8.08
N GLU A 287 8.94 32.86 9.19
CA GLU A 287 8.91 31.42 9.46
C GLU A 287 7.79 30.69 8.69
N GLY A 288 6.96 31.40 7.92
CA GLY A 288 5.82 30.82 7.21
C GLY A 288 4.70 30.34 8.14
N ASN A 289 4.72 30.76 9.41
CA ASN A 289 3.72 30.40 10.40
C ASN A 289 2.50 31.33 10.30
N LEU A 290 1.71 31.11 9.25
CA LEU A 290 0.53 31.89 8.90
C LEU A 290 -0.53 31.93 10.02
N ILE A 291 -0.69 30.87 10.81
CA ILE A 291 -1.67 30.83 11.92
C ILE A 291 -1.31 31.87 12.98
N THR A 292 -0.05 31.86 13.44
CA THR A 292 0.41 32.81 14.44
C THR A 292 0.48 34.24 13.90
N VAL A 293 0.71 34.42 12.60
CA VAL A 293 0.57 35.74 11.96
C VAL A 293 -0.87 36.26 12.10
N LEU A 294 -1.88 35.43 11.88
CA LEU A 294 -3.28 35.86 11.94
C LEU A 294 -3.72 36.24 13.35
N GLU A 295 -3.38 35.42 14.35
CA GLU A 295 -3.65 35.74 15.77
C GLU A 295 -3.03 37.09 16.15
N LYS A 296 -1.82 37.36 15.65
CA LYS A 296 -1.10 38.62 15.91
C LYS A 296 -1.66 39.81 15.13
N LEU A 297 -2.25 39.59 13.95
CA LEU A 297 -2.95 40.63 13.20
C LEU A 297 -4.24 41.05 13.91
N GLU A 298 -4.98 40.11 14.50
CA GLU A 298 -6.16 40.42 15.33
C GLU A 298 -5.78 41.17 16.61
N GLU A 299 -4.73 40.75 17.32
CA GLU A 299 -4.19 41.47 18.48
C GLU A 299 -3.79 42.91 18.11
N LEU A 300 -3.12 43.08 16.95
CA LEU A 300 -2.72 44.39 16.45
C LEU A 300 -3.92 45.28 16.10
N LYS A 301 -4.98 44.72 15.50
CA LYS A 301 -6.22 45.42 15.19
C LYS A 301 -6.95 45.90 16.46
N GLY A 302 -6.83 45.18 17.57
CA GLY A 302 -7.41 45.59 18.85
C GLY A 302 -6.66 46.72 19.57
N GLU A 303 -5.38 46.94 19.24
CA GLU A 303 -4.54 47.98 19.85
C GLU A 303 -4.45 49.27 18.98
N LEU A 304 -4.91 49.23 17.73
CA LEU A 304 -5.02 50.38 16.80
C LEU A 304 -6.39 51.06 16.89
#